data_AF-A0A932JT11-F1
#
_entry.id   AF-A0A932JT11-F1
#
_cell.length_a   1.000
_cell.length_b   1.000
_cell.length_c   1.000
_cell.angle_alpha   90.00
_cell.angle_beta   90.00
_cell.angle_gamma   90.00
#
_symmetry.space_group_name_H-M   'P 1'
#
loop_
_entity.id
_entity.type
_entity.pdbx_description
1 polymer ?
#
loop_
_entity_poly.entity_id
_entity_poly.type
_entity_poly.pdbx_seq_one_letter_code
_entity_poly.pdbx_strand_id
1 'polypeptide(L)'
;MRRPALILTAALLLSLHAWAALARKPRAMPAAPMMDDSEDLPPPGEAFRRAVMDYIAARKAARPGMFQFKDDSSGARWELKFLKIREASRQSVGLKRQCAIVEFANAAGGPVDLAFEAAEAKGKWKVTSAEVQKADGWERFVLGPSCRRVSKRGP
;
A
#
# COMPACT_ATOMS: atom_id res chain seq x y z
N MET A 1 -15.17 15.07 46.85
CA MET A 1 -16.52 14.97 46.26
C MET A 1 -16.68 13.57 45.66
N ARG A 2 -17.49 12.71 46.30
CA ARG A 2 -17.73 11.32 45.90
C ARG A 2 -19.10 11.25 45.20
N ARG A 3 -19.20 10.51 44.10
CA ARG A 3 -20.47 10.04 43.54
C ARG A 3 -20.32 8.56 43.14
N PRO A 4 -21.06 7.64 43.76
CA PRO A 4 -21.27 6.27 43.28
C PRO A 4 -22.69 6.09 42.71
N ALA A 5 -22.85 5.19 41.74
CA ALA A 5 -24.04 4.37 41.42
C ALA A 5 -23.79 3.69 40.06
N LEU A 6 -23.55 2.37 39.94
CA LEU A 6 -24.45 1.21 40.06
C LEU A 6 -25.71 1.28 39.17
N ILE A 7 -25.84 0.31 38.25
CA ILE A 7 -27.03 -0.40 37.72
C ILE A 7 -26.48 -1.44 36.71
N LEU A 8 -26.43 -2.76 37.00
CA LEU A 8 -27.45 -3.80 36.71
C LEU A 8 -27.91 -3.76 35.24
N THR A 9 -28.00 -4.84 34.42
CA THR A 9 -28.59 -6.16 34.66
C THR A 9 -28.50 -7.02 33.38
N ALA A 10 -28.49 -8.35 33.56
CA ALA A 10 -29.17 -9.42 32.79
C ALA A 10 -28.98 -9.52 31.24
N ALA A 11 -28.47 -10.60 30.66
CA ALA A 11 -28.90 -12.02 30.61
C ALA A 11 -29.72 -12.38 29.36
N LEU A 12 -29.71 -13.68 29.04
CA LEU A 12 -30.48 -14.46 28.05
C LEU A 12 -29.94 -14.48 26.60
N LEU A 13 -29.44 -15.62 26.10
CA LEU A 13 -30.10 -16.89 25.69
C LEU A 13 -30.61 -16.87 24.24
N LEU A 14 -30.60 -18.06 23.64
CA LEU A 14 -31.12 -18.46 22.31
C LEU A 14 -30.06 -18.38 21.19
N SER A 15 -29.77 -19.40 20.38
CA SER A 15 -30.58 -20.57 20.01
C SER A 15 -29.68 -21.69 19.48
N LEU A 16 -29.89 -22.91 19.97
CA LEU A 16 -29.50 -24.14 19.28
C LEU A 16 -30.25 -24.23 17.94
N HIS A 17 -29.53 -24.37 16.84
CA HIS A 17 -30.09 -24.92 15.60
C HIS A 17 -29.39 -26.23 15.30
N ALA A 18 -30.01 -27.31 15.76
CA ALA A 18 -29.73 -28.66 15.29
C ALA A 18 -30.24 -28.77 13.86
N TRP A 19 -29.33 -28.93 12.89
CA TRP A 19 -29.69 -29.38 11.55
C TRP A 19 -29.04 -30.75 11.31
N ALA A 20 -29.91 -31.74 11.20
CA ALA A 20 -29.57 -33.09 10.78
C ALA A 20 -29.07 -33.07 9.33
N ALA A 21 -27.79 -33.40 9.13
CA ALA A 21 -27.25 -33.66 7.80
C ALA A 21 -27.45 -35.14 7.45
N LEU A 22 -28.46 -35.36 6.63
CA LEU A 22 -28.80 -36.62 5.96
C LEU A 22 -27.58 -37.20 5.25
N ALA A 23 -27.23 -38.45 5.58
CA ALA A 23 -26.17 -39.21 4.93
C ALA A 23 -26.45 -39.34 3.41
N ARG A 24 -25.73 -38.54 2.60
CA ARG A 24 -25.73 -38.67 1.14
C ARG A 24 -24.69 -39.70 0.71
N LYS A 25 -25.19 -40.75 0.08
CA LYS A 25 -24.51 -41.77 -0.72
C LYS A 25 -23.32 -41.15 -1.52
N PRO A 26 -22.10 -41.69 -1.46
CA PRO A 26 -21.01 -41.20 -2.31
C PRO A 26 -21.31 -41.57 -3.75
N ARG A 27 -21.77 -40.58 -4.52
CA ARG A 27 -21.86 -40.68 -5.97
C ARG A 27 -20.46 -40.33 -6.47
N ALA A 28 -19.76 -41.30 -7.05
CA ALA A 28 -18.50 -41.06 -7.75
C ALA A 28 -18.77 -39.98 -8.81
N MET A 29 -18.32 -38.75 -8.53
CA MET A 29 -18.30 -37.69 -9.52
C MET A 29 -17.09 -37.96 -10.43
N PRO A 30 -17.24 -37.87 -11.77
CA PRO A 30 -16.08 -37.70 -12.62
C PRO A 30 -15.34 -36.47 -12.12
N ALA A 31 -14.01 -36.56 -12.01
CA ALA A 31 -13.16 -35.45 -11.61
C ALA A 31 -13.54 -34.24 -12.48
N ALA A 32 -14.25 -33.29 -11.90
CA ALA A 32 -14.44 -31.99 -12.52
C ALA A 32 -13.03 -31.46 -12.77
N PRO A 33 -12.74 -30.87 -13.94
CA PRO A 33 -11.50 -30.12 -14.10
C PRO A 33 -11.48 -29.13 -12.93
N MET A 34 -10.49 -29.28 -12.04
CA MET A 34 -10.17 -28.25 -11.08
C MET A 34 -9.81 -27.04 -11.93
N MET A 35 -10.81 -26.18 -12.16
CA MET A 35 -10.52 -24.83 -12.57
C MET A 35 -9.70 -24.27 -11.41
N ASP A 36 -8.44 -24.04 -11.72
CA ASP A 36 -7.53 -23.24 -10.93
C ASP A 36 -8.18 -21.86 -10.80
N ASP A 37 -9.07 -21.70 -9.82
CA ASP A 37 -9.52 -20.41 -9.28
C ASP A 37 -8.35 -19.76 -8.50
N SER A 38 -7.14 -19.84 -9.04
CA SER A 38 -6.14 -18.82 -8.81
C SER A 38 -6.69 -17.58 -9.47
N GLU A 39 -7.52 -16.83 -8.74
CA GLU A 39 -7.72 -15.41 -9.03
C GLU A 39 -6.34 -14.86 -9.36
N ASP A 40 -6.17 -14.44 -10.61
CA ASP A 40 -4.95 -13.91 -11.20
C ASP A 40 -4.61 -12.60 -10.49
N LEU A 41 -4.24 -12.71 -9.21
CA LEU A 41 -3.78 -11.61 -8.39
C LEU A 41 -2.48 -11.20 -9.04
N PRO A 42 -2.40 -9.97 -9.58
CA PRO A 42 -1.22 -9.54 -10.29
C PRO A 42 -0.02 -9.73 -9.38
N PRO A 43 1.13 -10.21 -9.90
CA PRO A 43 2.32 -10.47 -9.09
C PRO A 43 2.55 -9.29 -8.14
N PRO A 44 2.93 -9.51 -6.88
CA PRO A 44 2.85 -8.49 -5.83
C PRO A 44 3.51 -7.14 -6.13
N GLY A 45 4.44 -7.07 -7.10
CA GLY A 45 4.99 -5.82 -7.62
C GLY A 45 4.05 -5.02 -8.53
N GLU A 46 3.12 -5.65 -9.25
CA GLU A 46 2.17 -5.00 -10.15
C GLU A 46 0.98 -4.39 -9.40
N ALA A 47 0.43 -5.03 -8.37
CA ALA A 47 -0.59 -4.44 -7.51
C ALA A 47 -0.10 -3.15 -6.83
N PHE A 48 1.15 -3.18 -6.35
CA PHE A 48 1.83 -2.01 -5.81
C PHE A 48 2.07 -0.93 -6.87
N ARG A 49 2.62 -1.32 -8.03
CA ARG A 49 2.87 -0.40 -9.14
C ARG A 49 1.60 0.33 -9.55
N ARG A 50 0.48 -0.40 -9.60
CA ARG A 50 -0.85 0.16 -9.85
C ARG A 50 -1.24 1.17 -8.78
N ALA A 51 -1.08 0.85 -7.49
CA ALA A 51 -1.38 1.79 -6.41
C ALA A 51 -0.54 3.09 -6.49
N VAL A 52 0.73 3.00 -6.88
CA VAL A 52 1.58 4.19 -7.10
C VAL A 52 1.11 5.00 -8.31
N MET A 53 0.79 4.32 -9.43
CA MET A 53 0.27 5.00 -10.62
C MET A 53 -1.08 5.66 -10.36
N ASP A 54 -1.98 5.01 -9.62
CA ASP A 54 -3.27 5.56 -9.19
C ASP A 54 -3.08 6.79 -8.30
N TYR A 55 -2.11 6.73 -7.36
CA TYR A 55 -1.74 7.87 -6.51
C TYR A 55 -1.23 9.07 -7.33
N ILE A 56 -0.43 8.82 -8.37
CA ILE A 56 0.07 9.85 -9.28
C ILE A 56 -1.06 10.40 -10.16
N ALA A 57 -1.89 9.53 -10.71
CA ALA A 57 -3.02 9.89 -11.59
C ALA A 57 -4.04 10.78 -10.85
N ALA A 58 -4.40 10.42 -9.62
CA ALA A 58 -5.31 11.21 -8.78
C ALA A 58 -4.82 12.64 -8.55
N ARG A 59 -3.49 12.86 -8.53
CA ARG A 59 -2.89 14.19 -8.35
C ARG A 59 -2.66 14.94 -9.66
N LYS A 60 -2.46 14.24 -10.77
CA LYS A 60 -2.43 14.85 -12.11
C LYS A 60 -3.82 15.35 -12.55
N ALA A 61 -4.89 14.70 -12.10
CA ALA A 61 -6.25 15.13 -12.41
C ALA A 61 -6.55 16.57 -11.94
N ALA A 62 -5.85 17.06 -10.92
CA ALA A 62 -5.99 18.43 -10.42
C ALA A 62 -5.31 19.49 -11.32
N ARG A 63 -4.26 19.13 -12.08
CA ARG A 63 -3.56 20.00 -13.04
C ARG A 63 -2.96 19.18 -14.19
N PRO A 64 -3.50 19.28 -15.41
CA PRO A 64 -3.03 18.49 -16.56
C PRO A 64 -1.53 18.69 -16.81
N GLY A 65 -0.78 17.59 -16.84
CA GLY A 65 0.64 17.58 -17.18
C GLY A 65 1.63 17.73 -16.01
N MET A 66 1.19 18.21 -14.84
CA MET A 66 2.05 18.40 -13.67
C MET A 66 1.48 17.74 -12.40
N PHE A 67 2.33 17.01 -11.69
CA PHE A 67 2.06 16.40 -10.40
C PHE A 67 2.45 17.37 -9.30
N GLN A 68 1.45 17.91 -8.58
CA GLN A 68 1.73 18.67 -7.36
C GLN A 68 1.95 17.71 -6.20
N PHE A 69 3.11 17.82 -5.59
CA PHE A 69 3.57 16.96 -4.52
C PHE A 69 3.87 17.79 -3.29
N LYS A 70 3.43 17.32 -2.13
CA LYS A 70 3.88 17.84 -0.85
C LYS A 70 4.76 16.76 -0.23
N ASP A 71 6.02 17.11 0.03
CA ASP A 71 6.96 16.23 0.70
C ASP A 71 6.52 16.01 2.14
N ASP A 72 6.18 14.78 2.52
CA ASP A 72 5.68 14.45 3.86
C ASP A 72 6.72 14.77 4.95
N SER A 73 8.01 14.69 4.62
CA SER A 73 9.13 14.93 5.55
C SER A 73 9.39 16.41 5.83
N SER A 74 9.46 17.24 4.78
CA SER A 74 9.80 18.67 4.92
C SER A 74 8.61 19.62 4.83
N GLY A 75 7.46 19.15 4.37
CA GLY A 75 6.30 19.98 4.05
C GLY A 75 6.44 20.80 2.77
N ALA A 76 7.59 20.76 2.09
CA ALA A 76 7.86 21.49 0.86
C ALA A 76 6.92 21.05 -0.28
N ARG A 77 6.54 21.99 -1.14
CA ARG A 77 5.71 21.71 -2.32
C ARG A 77 6.57 21.67 -3.57
N TRP A 78 6.30 20.69 -4.41
CA TRP A 78 7.01 20.43 -5.65
C TRP A 78 6.01 20.35 -6.80
N GLU A 79 6.41 20.87 -7.95
CA GLU A 79 5.74 20.62 -9.22
C GLU A 79 6.62 19.70 -10.05
N LEU A 80 6.10 18.50 -10.32
CA LEU A 80 6.88 17.41 -10.87
C LEU A 80 6.23 16.84 -12.14
N LYS A 81 7.05 16.46 -13.10
CA LYS A 81 6.68 15.69 -14.27
C LYS A 81 7.16 14.25 -14.09
N PHE A 82 6.21 13.32 -14.03
CA PHE A 82 6.53 11.89 -13.95
C PHE A 82 7.36 11.44 -15.15
N LEU A 83 8.44 10.72 -14.90
CA LEU A 83 9.27 10.12 -15.94
C LEU A 83 9.08 8.61 -15.98
N LYS A 84 9.51 7.89 -14.94
CA LYS A 84 9.44 6.42 -14.87
C LYS A 84 9.56 5.91 -13.44
N ILE A 85 9.18 4.66 -13.22
CA ILE A 85 9.45 3.94 -11.98
C ILE A 85 10.80 3.24 -12.14
N ARG A 86 11.78 3.54 -11.28
CA ARG A 86 13.15 3.01 -11.39
C ARG A 86 13.32 1.68 -10.66
N GLU A 87 12.79 1.59 -9.45
CA GLU A 87 12.96 0.41 -8.60
C GLU A 87 11.67 0.17 -7.82
N ALA A 88 11.10 -1.02 -7.94
CA ALA A 88 9.90 -1.43 -7.22
C ALA A 88 10.19 -2.78 -6.55
N SER A 89 10.84 -2.75 -5.37
CA SER A 89 10.83 -3.83 -4.37
C SER A 89 12.01 -3.69 -3.40
N ARG A 90 11.71 -3.70 -2.10
CA ARG A 90 12.29 -4.69 -1.19
C ARG A 90 11.17 -5.23 -0.32
N GLN A 91 10.88 -6.53 -0.45
CA GLN A 91 9.97 -7.23 0.46
C GLN A 91 10.50 -7.07 1.88
N SER A 92 9.75 -6.36 2.73
CA SER A 92 9.85 -6.61 4.16
C SER A 92 9.17 -7.95 4.41
N VAL A 93 9.95 -9.03 4.44
CA VAL A 93 9.49 -10.40 4.74
C VAL A 93 8.53 -10.37 5.93
N GLY A 94 7.29 -10.83 5.73
CA GLY A 94 6.24 -10.88 6.76
C GLY A 94 5.43 -9.60 7.00
N LEU A 95 5.79 -8.47 6.39
CA LEU A 95 5.05 -7.22 6.48
C LEU A 95 4.43 -6.90 5.11
N LYS A 96 3.10 -6.73 5.10
CA LYS A 96 2.27 -6.28 3.96
C LYS A 96 2.63 -4.85 3.53
N ARG A 97 3.89 -4.60 3.19
CA ARG A 97 4.49 -3.31 2.90
C ARG A 97 5.49 -3.45 1.76
N GLN A 98 5.52 -2.45 0.90
CA GLN A 98 6.45 -2.34 -0.21
C GLN A 98 6.86 -0.89 -0.39
N CYS A 99 8.04 -0.69 -0.97
CA CYS A 99 8.52 0.62 -1.33
C CYS A 99 9.09 0.62 -2.76
N ALA A 100 9.07 1.81 -3.36
CA ALA A 100 9.64 2.06 -4.66
C ALA A 100 10.24 3.44 -4.76
N ILE A 101 11.18 3.56 -5.71
CA ILE A 101 11.74 4.82 -6.13
C ILE A 101 11.19 5.14 -7.52
N VAL A 102 10.58 6.31 -7.63
CA VAL A 102 9.99 6.81 -8.87
C VAL A 102 10.70 8.11 -9.25
N GLU A 103 11.09 8.19 -10.50
CA GLU A 103 11.83 9.30 -11.07
C GLU A 103 10.87 10.33 -11.68
N PHE A 104 11.13 11.59 -11.34
CA PHE A 104 10.44 12.77 -11.82
C PHE A 104 11.44 13.81 -12.32
N ALA A 105 10.95 14.78 -13.09
CA ALA A 105 11.63 16.04 -13.33
C ALA A 105 10.88 17.16 -12.59
N ASN A 106 11.59 18.10 -11.96
CA ASN A 106 11.00 19.33 -11.45
C ASN A 106 10.66 20.30 -12.59
N ALA A 107 10.03 21.44 -12.28
CA ALA A 107 9.66 22.46 -13.27
C ALA A 107 10.86 23.03 -14.06
N ALA A 108 12.07 23.02 -13.48
CA ALA A 108 13.31 23.43 -14.13
C ALA A 108 13.96 22.30 -14.96
N GLY A 109 13.37 21.10 -15.01
CA GLY A 109 13.91 19.93 -15.70
C GLY A 109 14.95 19.14 -14.90
N GLY A 110 15.21 19.51 -13.65
CA GLY A 110 16.13 18.80 -12.76
C GLY A 110 15.55 17.47 -12.25
N PRO A 111 16.35 16.41 -12.11
CA PRO A 111 15.86 15.10 -11.67
C PRO A 111 15.49 15.10 -10.18
N VAL A 112 14.37 14.47 -9.87
CA VAL A 112 13.84 14.27 -8.51
C VAL A 112 13.40 12.83 -8.35
N ASP A 113 13.98 12.11 -7.40
CA ASP A 113 13.55 10.77 -7.02
C ASP A 113 12.63 10.88 -5.80
N LEU A 114 11.41 10.35 -5.94
CA LEU A 114 10.48 10.18 -4.82
C LEU A 114 10.47 8.72 -4.36
N ALA A 115 10.60 8.53 -3.05
CA ALA A 115 10.37 7.27 -2.40
C ALA A 115 8.89 7.14 -2.03
N PHE A 116 8.27 6.04 -2.44
CA PHE A 116 6.89 5.67 -2.08
C PHE A 116 6.92 4.49 -1.13
N GLU A 117 6.10 4.53 -0.08
CA GLU A 117 5.73 3.35 0.71
C GLU A 117 4.25 3.07 0.47
N ALA A 118 3.91 1.79 0.30
CA ALA A 118 2.52 1.35 0.30
C ALA A 118 2.35 0.16 1.23
N ALA A 119 1.16 0.06 1.79
CA ALA A 119 0.74 -1.07 2.61
C ALA A 119 -0.48 -1.77 2.00
N GLU A 120 -0.54 -3.09 2.16
CA GLU A 120 -1.69 -3.90 1.79
C GLU A 120 -2.59 -4.11 3.01
N ALA A 121 -3.86 -3.75 2.84
CA ALA A 121 -4.90 -3.98 3.84
C ALA A 121 -6.12 -4.59 3.14
N LYS A 122 -6.54 -5.79 3.59
CA LYS A 122 -7.68 -6.53 3.05
C LYS A 122 -7.59 -6.73 1.52
N GLY A 123 -6.41 -7.11 1.00
CA GLY A 123 -6.19 -7.33 -0.43
C GLY A 123 -6.05 -6.07 -1.26
N LYS A 124 -6.10 -4.88 -0.65
CA LYS A 124 -5.96 -3.59 -1.36
C LYS A 124 -4.67 -2.88 -0.95
N TRP A 125 -3.86 -2.54 -1.95
CA TRP A 125 -2.66 -1.72 -1.77
C TRP A 125 -3.01 -0.24 -1.74
N LYS A 126 -2.41 0.49 -0.81
CA LYS A 126 -2.53 1.95 -0.73
C LYS A 126 -1.20 2.56 -0.38
N VAL A 127 -0.81 3.61 -1.11
CA VAL A 127 0.34 4.45 -0.76
C VAL A 127 0.09 5.10 0.60
N THR A 128 0.99 4.86 1.54
CA THR A 128 0.93 5.36 2.92
C THR A 128 1.83 6.55 3.15
N SER A 129 2.91 6.69 2.38
CA SER A 129 3.81 7.84 2.40
C SER A 129 4.45 8.06 1.04
N ALA A 130 4.82 9.31 0.78
CA ALA A 130 5.66 9.68 -0.35
C ALA A 130 6.60 10.81 0.08
N GLU A 131 7.90 10.63 -0.15
CA GLU A 131 8.95 11.53 0.33
C GLU A 131 10.00 11.80 -0.76
N VAL A 132 10.59 13.00 -0.75
CA VAL A 132 11.74 13.28 -1.64
C VAL A 132 12.96 12.52 -1.13
N GLN A 133 13.42 11.53 -1.90
CA GLN A 133 14.65 10.79 -1.61
C GLN A 133 15.87 11.55 -2.15
N LYS A 134 15.78 12.03 -3.39
CA LYS A 134 16.87 12.74 -4.06
C LYS A 134 16.31 13.93 -4.84
N ALA A 135 16.96 15.08 -4.72
CA ALA A 135 16.66 16.25 -5.55
C ALA A 135 17.94 17.02 -5.82
N ASP A 136 18.05 17.59 -7.02
CA ASP A 136 19.17 18.46 -7.41
C ASP A 136 20.55 17.78 -7.23
N GLY A 137 20.60 16.47 -7.47
CA GLY A 137 21.80 15.65 -7.29
C GLY A 137 22.09 15.21 -5.86
N TRP A 138 21.39 15.77 -4.86
CA TRP A 138 21.60 15.48 -3.44
C TRP A 138 20.64 14.40 -2.93
N GLU A 139 21.23 13.33 -2.38
CA GLU A 139 20.50 12.24 -1.74
C GLU A 139 20.20 12.59 -0.28
N ARG A 140 18.92 12.67 0.09
CA ARG A 140 18.45 13.00 1.45
C ARG A 140 18.42 11.77 2.36
N PHE A 141 18.16 10.60 1.79
CA PHE A 141 18.21 9.31 2.49
C PHE A 141 18.31 8.15 1.49
N VAL A 142 18.61 6.96 2.01
CA VAL A 142 18.53 5.69 1.26
C VAL A 142 17.43 4.83 1.87
N LEU A 143 16.70 4.10 1.03
CA LEU A 143 15.75 3.09 1.50
C LEU A 143 16.48 1.82 1.90
N GLY A 144 16.36 1.45 3.18
CA GLY A 144 16.82 0.17 3.69
C GLY A 144 15.92 -1.00 3.23
N PRO A 145 16.34 -2.26 3.47
CA PRO A 145 15.56 -3.45 3.12
C PRO A 145 14.14 -3.51 3.72
N SER A 146 13.90 -2.81 4.82
CA SER A 146 12.61 -2.74 5.50
C SER A 146 11.75 -1.55 5.08
N CYS A 147 12.09 -0.88 3.97
CA CYS A 147 11.50 0.39 3.55
C CYS A 147 11.67 1.53 4.55
N ARG A 148 12.51 1.35 5.59
CA ARG A 148 12.87 2.42 6.51
C ARG A 148 13.94 3.30 5.91
N ARG A 149 13.83 4.59 6.20
CA ARG A 149 14.89 5.57 5.95
C ARG A 149 16.15 5.19 6.69
N VAL A 150 17.23 5.05 5.94
CA VAL A 150 18.58 5.02 6.46
C VAL A 150 19.17 6.38 6.10
N SER A 151 19.38 7.22 7.11
CA SER A 151 20.11 8.48 6.90
C SER A 151 21.51 8.12 6.44
N LYS A 152 21.95 8.65 5.29
CA LYS A 152 23.38 8.89 5.15
C LYS A 152 23.71 9.93 6.20
N ARG A 153 24.64 9.62 7.11
CA ARG A 153 25.37 10.70 7.78
C ARG A 153 25.95 11.52 6.63
N GLY A 154 25.48 12.76 6.50
CA GLY A 154 26.14 13.72 5.63
C GLY A 154 27.60 13.90 6.10
N PRO A 155 28.46 14.48 5.25
CA PRO A 155 29.81 14.86 5.67
C PRO A 155 29.79 15.68 6.98
#